data_AF-A0AAW6RKN1-F1
#
_entry.id   AF-A0AAW6RKN1-F1
#
_cell.length_a   1.000
_cell.length_b   1.000
_cell.length_c   1.000
_cell.angle_alpha   90.00
_cell.angle_beta   90.00
_cell.angle_gamma   90.00
#
_symmetry.space_group_name_H-M   'P 1'
#
loop_
_entity.id
_entity.type
_entity.pdbx_description
1 polymer ?
#
loop_
_entity_poly.entity_id
_entity_poly.type
_entity_poly.pdbx_seq_one_letter_code
_entity_poly.pdbx_strand_id
1 'polypeptide(L)'
;MELLKNTSLGARRPLDDSARIAAMLAHANLVVTAWDAASLIGVARCVTDFAYCCYLSDLAVRESHQKQGIGIALIDKVKSALHPACKIILLAAPDAAGYYPHIGFSQHMSAWVKA
;
A
#
# COMPACT_ATOMS: atom_id res chain seq x y z
N MET A 1 -11.36 -8.63 3.21
CA MET A 1 -10.64 -9.01 4.44
C MET A 1 -9.69 -10.19 4.24
N GLU A 2 -10.08 -11.21 3.48
CA GLU A 2 -9.28 -12.42 3.23
C GLU A 2 -7.84 -12.15 2.77
N LEU A 3 -7.63 -11.24 1.81
CA LEU A 3 -6.28 -10.89 1.34
C LEU A 3 -5.36 -10.49 2.50
N LEU A 4 -5.79 -9.53 3.34
CA LEU A 4 -4.95 -9.00 4.42
C LEU A 4 -4.60 -10.06 5.45
N LYS A 5 -5.50 -11.02 5.72
CA LYS A 5 -5.24 -12.16 6.61
C LYS A 5 -4.10 -13.06 6.12
N ASN A 6 -3.80 -13.05 4.82
CA ASN A 6 -2.74 -13.85 4.20
C ASN A 6 -1.53 -12.99 3.82
N THR A 7 -1.28 -11.91 4.55
CA THR A 7 -0.20 -10.96 4.32
C THR A 7 0.40 -10.51 5.65
N SER A 8 1.69 -10.17 5.66
CA SER A 8 2.35 -9.54 6.83
C SER A 8 1.75 -8.18 7.22
N LEU A 9 1.03 -7.51 6.31
CA LEU A 9 0.33 -6.25 6.63
C LEU A 9 -0.87 -6.48 7.57
N GLY A 10 -1.48 -7.67 7.55
CA GLY A 10 -2.69 -7.99 8.30
C GLY A 10 -2.55 -7.73 9.80
N ALA A 11 -1.42 -8.10 10.39
CA ALA A 11 -1.13 -7.89 11.81
C ALA A 11 -1.08 -6.41 12.24
N ARG A 12 -0.95 -5.48 11.28
CA ARG A 12 -0.86 -4.03 11.52
C ARG A 12 -2.15 -3.29 11.17
N ARG A 13 -3.24 -4.02 10.91
CA ARG A 13 -4.54 -3.45 10.51
C ARG A 13 -5.63 -3.90 11.47
N PRO A 14 -6.69 -3.09 11.64
CA PRO A 14 -7.76 -3.38 12.56
C PRO A 14 -8.71 -4.43 11.95
N LEU A 15 -8.21 -5.65 11.73
CA LEU A 15 -8.98 -6.69 11.04
C LEU A 15 -10.23 -7.12 11.84
N ASP A 16 -10.21 -6.99 13.16
CA ASP A 16 -11.38 -7.31 13.98
C ASP A 16 -12.44 -6.19 13.97
N ASP A 17 -12.15 -5.04 13.36
CA ASP A 17 -13.05 -3.89 13.24
C ASP A 17 -13.50 -3.70 11.78
N SER A 18 -14.50 -4.48 11.40
CA SER A 18 -15.04 -4.47 10.02
C SER A 18 -15.59 -3.10 9.61
N ALA A 19 -16.18 -2.34 10.53
CA ALA A 19 -16.70 -1.00 10.28
C ALA A 19 -15.58 -0.02 9.94
N ARG A 20 -14.46 -0.08 10.69
CA ARG A 20 -13.28 0.73 10.40
C ARG A 20 -12.61 0.36 9.08
N ILE A 21 -12.50 -0.93 8.75
CA ILE A 21 -12.00 -1.37 7.44
C ILE A 21 -12.91 -0.86 6.30
N ALA A 22 -14.23 -0.94 6.46
CA ALA A 22 -15.18 -0.43 5.47
C ALA A 22 -15.00 1.09 5.26
N ALA A 23 -14.86 1.86 6.34
CA ALA A 23 -14.59 3.30 6.27
C ALA A 23 -13.23 3.60 5.59
N MET A 24 -12.18 2.84 5.91
CA MET A 24 -10.86 2.97 5.26
C MET A 24 -10.92 2.77 3.75
N LEU A 25 -11.78 1.86 3.27
CA LEU A 25 -12.00 1.60 1.86
C LEU A 25 -12.87 2.69 1.21
N ALA A 26 -13.95 3.10 1.89
CA ALA A 26 -14.88 4.11 1.38
C ALA A 26 -14.24 5.49 1.20
N HIS A 27 -13.26 5.83 2.04
CA HIS A 27 -12.55 7.11 1.99
C HIS A 27 -11.18 7.06 1.30
N ALA A 28 -10.73 5.89 0.87
CA ALA A 28 -9.61 5.82 -0.06
C ALA A 28 -10.06 6.31 -1.43
N ASN A 29 -9.30 7.22 -2.02
CA ASN A 29 -9.63 7.80 -3.33
C ASN A 29 -8.77 7.24 -4.47
N LEU A 30 -7.83 6.34 -4.17
CA LEU A 30 -7.13 5.54 -5.16
C LEU A 30 -6.84 4.14 -4.60
N VAL A 31 -7.36 3.11 -5.27
CA VAL A 31 -7.12 1.71 -4.93
C VAL A 31 -6.72 0.96 -6.19
N VAL A 32 -5.58 0.27 -6.14
CA VAL A 32 -5.10 -0.63 -7.19
C VAL A 32 -5.08 -2.05 -6.64
N THR A 33 -5.58 -3.00 -7.41
CA THR A 33 -5.62 -4.41 -7.02
C THR A 33 -4.91 -5.29 -8.04
N ALA A 34 -4.25 -6.34 -7.56
CA ALA A 34 -3.66 -7.40 -8.37
C ALA A 34 -4.49 -8.68 -8.21
N TRP A 35 -4.77 -9.33 -9.34
CA TRP A 35 -5.61 -10.53 -9.39
C TRP A 35 -4.87 -11.67 -10.11
N ASP A 36 -5.05 -12.88 -9.60
CA ASP A 36 -4.67 -14.14 -10.22
C ASP A 36 -5.96 -14.90 -10.54
N ALA A 37 -6.39 -14.82 -11.80
CA ALA A 37 -7.74 -15.17 -12.23
C ALA A 37 -8.80 -14.48 -11.34
N ALA A 38 -9.61 -15.26 -10.61
CA ALA A 38 -10.65 -14.76 -9.71
C ALA A 38 -10.15 -14.46 -8.28
N SER A 39 -8.86 -14.70 -7.99
CA SER A 39 -8.28 -14.52 -6.66
C SER A 39 -7.65 -13.13 -6.51
N LEU A 40 -8.09 -12.37 -5.51
CA LEU A 40 -7.43 -11.13 -5.13
C LEU A 40 -6.11 -11.47 -4.39
N ILE A 41 -4.99 -11.13 -5.02
CA ILE A 41 -3.65 -11.49 -4.52
C ILE A 41 -2.81 -10.28 -4.08
N GLY A 42 -3.24 -9.05 -4.38
CA GLY A 42 -2.54 -7.87 -3.90
C GLY A 42 -3.39 -6.61 -3.95
N VAL A 43 -3.02 -5.62 -3.14
CA VAL A 43 -3.67 -4.32 -3.06
C VAL A 43 -2.69 -3.22 -2.72
N ALA A 44 -2.87 -2.06 -3.35
CA ALA A 44 -2.33 -0.77 -2.95
C ALA A 44 -3.50 0.19 -2.67
N ARG A 45 -3.63 0.68 -1.43
CA ARG A 45 -4.67 1.64 -1.03
C ARG A 45 -4.02 2.97 -0.67
N CYS A 46 -4.51 4.03 -1.31
CA CYS A 46 -3.93 5.36 -1.22
C CYS A 46 -4.96 6.43 -0.84
N VAL A 47 -4.44 7.51 -0.25
CA VAL A 47 -5.13 8.80 -0.13
C VAL A 47 -4.26 9.85 -0.83
N THR A 48 -4.81 10.55 -1.82
CA THR A 48 -4.01 11.45 -2.67
C THR A 48 -4.80 12.67 -3.15
N ASP A 49 -4.09 13.77 -3.44
CA ASP A 49 -4.63 14.91 -4.20
C ASP A 49 -4.37 14.78 -5.72
N PHE A 50 -3.78 13.67 -6.15
CA PHE A 50 -3.34 13.35 -7.51
C PHE A 50 -2.25 14.27 -8.10
N ALA A 51 -1.85 15.34 -7.42
CA ALA A 51 -1.02 16.40 -7.96
C ALA A 51 0.34 16.49 -7.25
N TYR A 52 0.33 16.47 -5.91
CA TYR A 52 1.49 16.76 -5.08
C TYR A 52 1.85 15.59 -4.17
N CYS A 53 0.88 14.97 -3.50
CA CYS A 53 1.14 13.88 -2.57
C CYS A 53 0.14 12.72 -2.68
N CYS A 54 0.69 11.52 -2.50
CA CYS A 54 -0.04 10.27 -2.44
C CYS A 54 0.48 9.49 -1.24
N TYR A 55 -0.33 9.40 -0.19
CA TYR A 55 -0.04 8.51 0.93
C TYR A 55 -0.46 7.09 0.56
N LEU A 56 0.51 6.22 0.28
CA LEU A 56 0.33 4.77 0.10
C LEU A 56 0.17 4.13 1.47
N SER A 57 -1.08 4.12 1.94
CA SER A 57 -1.44 3.67 3.29
C SER A 57 -1.30 2.16 3.44
N ASP A 58 -1.74 1.39 2.44
CA ASP A 58 -1.59 -0.07 2.41
C ASP A 58 -0.90 -0.51 1.15
N LEU A 59 0.08 -1.40 1.30
CA LEU A 59 0.65 -2.19 0.23
C LEU A 59 0.76 -3.62 0.73
N ALA A 60 0.00 -4.54 0.13
CA ALA A 60 0.00 -5.93 0.53
C ALA A 60 -0.04 -6.85 -0.69
N VAL A 61 0.76 -7.92 -0.62
CA VAL A 61 0.75 -9.02 -1.58
C VAL A 61 0.67 -10.31 -0.77
N ARG A 62 -0.24 -11.20 -1.18
CA ARG A 62 -0.45 -12.53 -0.57
C ARG A 62 0.90 -13.24 -0.46
N GLU A 63 1.18 -13.86 0.68
CA GLU A 63 2.50 -14.47 0.97
C GLU A 63 2.93 -15.48 -0.10
N SER A 64 2.00 -16.30 -0.61
CA SER A 64 2.23 -17.26 -1.70
C SER A 64 2.64 -16.61 -3.04
N HIS A 65 2.42 -15.31 -3.21
CA HIS A 65 2.67 -14.54 -4.44
C HIS A 65 3.72 -13.44 -4.26
N GLN A 66 4.39 -13.38 -3.10
CA GLN A 66 5.48 -12.44 -2.85
C GLN A 66 6.74 -12.79 -3.66
N LYS A 67 7.68 -11.82 -3.75
CA LYS A 67 8.96 -11.93 -4.48
C LYS A 67 8.83 -12.14 -6.00
N GLN A 68 7.64 -11.92 -6.56
CA GLN A 68 7.35 -12.00 -8.00
C GLN A 68 7.19 -10.62 -8.66
N GLY A 69 7.63 -9.54 -8.01
CA GLY A 69 7.50 -8.16 -8.54
C GLY A 69 6.11 -7.52 -8.42
N ILE A 70 5.12 -8.22 -7.89
CA ILE A 70 3.73 -7.73 -7.79
C ILE A 70 3.61 -6.43 -6.98
N GLY A 71 4.33 -6.32 -5.86
CA GLY A 71 4.34 -5.10 -5.05
C GLY A 71 4.88 -3.89 -5.82
N ILE A 72 5.91 -4.10 -6.65
CA ILE A 72 6.49 -3.06 -7.51
C ILE A 72 5.47 -2.66 -8.57
N ALA A 73 4.85 -3.64 -9.26
CA ALA A 73 3.84 -3.36 -10.26
C ALA A 73 2.62 -2.60 -9.72
N LEU A 74 2.21 -2.89 -8.47
CA LEU A 74 1.17 -2.12 -7.78
C LEU A 74 1.59 -0.66 -7.54
N ILE A 75 2.82 -0.42 -7.08
CA ILE A 75 3.37 0.93 -6.89
C ILE A 75 3.46 1.67 -8.22
N ASP A 76 3.94 1.02 -9.28
CA ASP A 76 4.07 1.62 -10.61
C ASP A 76 2.69 1.99 -11.18
N LYS A 77 1.70 1.13 -10.97
CA LYS A 77 0.32 1.42 -11.40
C LYS A 77 -0.27 2.59 -10.61
N VAL A 78 -0.03 2.66 -9.31
CA VAL A 78 -0.37 3.86 -8.51
C VAL A 78 0.32 5.09 -9.10
N LYS A 79 1.63 5.03 -9.35
CA LYS A 79 2.39 6.16 -9.90
C LYS A 79 1.87 6.62 -11.26
N SER A 80 1.43 5.70 -12.12
CA SER A 80 0.85 6.01 -13.43
C SER A 80 -0.49 6.73 -13.38
N ALA A 81 -1.23 6.60 -12.26
CA ALA A 81 -2.50 7.28 -12.03
C ALA A 81 -2.34 8.69 -11.43
N LEU A 82 -1.11 9.07 -11.06
CA LEU A 82 -0.79 10.35 -10.44
C LEU A 82 -0.10 11.28 -11.43
N HIS A 83 -0.12 12.58 -11.13
CA HIS A 83 0.73 13.54 -11.83
C HIS A 83 2.22 13.12 -11.72
N PRO A 84 3.06 13.32 -12.77
CA PRO A 84 4.47 12.91 -12.74
C PRO A 84 5.27 13.45 -11.56
N ALA A 85 4.95 14.67 -11.10
CA ALA A 85 5.60 15.29 -9.93
C ALA A 85 5.00 14.89 -8.57
N CYS A 86 3.88 14.15 -8.54
CA CYS A 86 3.24 13.72 -7.29
C CYS A 86 4.12 12.70 -6.56
N LYS A 87 4.39 12.94 -5.28
CA LYS A 87 5.23 12.08 -4.44
C LYS A 87 4.41 10.94 -3.84
N ILE A 88 4.97 9.72 -3.82
CA ILE A 88 4.41 8.62 -3.05
C ILE A 88 5.10 8.59 -1.69
N ILE A 89 4.29 8.63 -0.62
CA ILE A 89 4.72 8.64 0.77
C ILE A 89 4.16 7.39 1.44
N LEU A 90 4.97 6.70 2.24
CA LEU A 90 4.54 5.52 2.98
C LEU A 90 5.24 5.44 4.34
N LEU A 91 4.65 4.67 5.25
CA LEU A 91 5.29 4.30 6.52
C LEU A 91 5.62 2.81 6.47
N ALA A 92 6.90 2.51 6.27
CA ALA A 92 7.38 1.14 6.18
C ALA A 92 7.10 0.37 7.49
N ALA A 93 6.85 -0.94 7.38
CA ALA A 93 7.02 -1.81 8.54
C ALA A 93 8.51 -1.87 8.91
N PRO A 94 8.88 -2.11 10.18
CA PRO A 94 10.28 -2.32 10.56
C PRO A 94 10.99 -3.34 9.66
N ASP A 95 10.36 -4.49 9.42
CA ASP A 95 10.91 -5.57 8.59
C ASP A 95 11.00 -5.23 7.09
N ALA A 96 10.32 -4.17 6.65
CA ALA A 96 10.30 -3.72 5.26
C ALA A 96 11.11 -2.43 5.04
N ALA A 97 11.74 -1.86 6.08
CA ALA A 97 12.44 -0.59 5.97
C ALA A 97 13.60 -0.65 4.96
N GLY A 98 14.33 -1.76 4.93
CA GLY A 98 15.44 -1.98 3.99
C GLY A 98 14.99 -2.23 2.54
N TYR A 99 13.71 -2.53 2.30
CA TYR A 99 13.22 -2.85 0.95
C TYR A 99 13.06 -1.62 0.05
N TYR A 100 12.48 -0.55 0.57
CA TYR A 100 12.07 0.62 -0.21
C TYR A 100 13.23 1.37 -0.90
N PRO A 101 14.43 1.50 -0.30
CA PRO A 101 15.59 2.08 -0.98
C PRO A 101 15.95 1.37 -2.29
N HIS A 102 15.76 0.05 -2.39
CA HIS A 102 16.08 -0.72 -3.60
C HIS A 102 15.13 -0.46 -4.77
N ILE A 103 13.96 0.13 -4.51
CA ILE A 103 12.94 0.42 -5.53
C ILE A 103 12.73 1.94 -5.71
N GLY A 104 13.76 2.74 -5.41
CA GLY A 104 13.79 4.17 -5.73
C GLY A 104 13.13 5.11 -4.72
N PHE A 105 12.76 4.61 -3.53
CA PHE A 105 12.31 5.48 -2.45
C PHE A 105 13.51 6.01 -1.65
N SER A 106 13.40 7.25 -1.18
CA SER A 106 14.35 7.83 -0.23
C SER A 106 13.67 8.01 1.13
N GLN A 107 14.39 7.68 2.20
CA GLN A 107 13.89 7.88 3.55
C GLN A 107 13.83 9.38 3.90
N HIS A 108 12.79 9.79 4.62
CA HIS A 108 12.63 11.17 5.09
C HIS A 108 12.75 11.24 6.63
N MET A 109 13.71 12.01 7.15
CA MET A 109 13.99 12.09 8.60
C MET A 109 12.97 12.92 9.39
N SER A 110 12.23 13.81 8.72
CA SER A 110 11.24 14.68 9.38
C SER A 110 9.81 14.13 9.31
N ALA A 111 9.63 12.82 9.21
CA ALA A 111 8.31 12.19 9.28
C ALA A 111 7.91 12.00 10.76
N TRP A 112 6.75 12.55 11.14
CA TRP A 112 6.22 12.46 12.50
C TRP A 112 4.83 11.85 12.48
N VAL A 113 4.50 11.03 13.48
CA VAL A 113 3.20 10.39 13.64
C VAL A 113 2.71 10.63 15.05
N LYS A 114 1.42 10.90 15.21
CA LYS A 114 0.73 10.99 16.50
C LYS A 114 -0.44 10.02 16.50
N ALA A 115 -0.54 9.18 17.52
CA ALA A 115 -1.66 8.26 17.73
C ALA A 115 -2.80 8.95 18.49
#